data_AF-A0A7X3Q409-F1
#
_entry.id   AF-A0A7X3Q409-F1
#
_cell.length_a   1.000
_cell.length_b   1.000
_cell.length_c   1.000
_cell.angle_alpha   90.00
_cell.angle_beta   90.00
_cell.angle_gamma   90.00
#
_symmetry.space_group_name_H-M   'P 1'
#
loop_
_entity.id
_entity.type
_entity.pdbx_description
1 polymer ?
#
loop_
_entity_poly.entity_id
_entity_poly.type
_entity_poly.pdbx_seq_one_letter_code
_entity_poly.pdbx_strand_id
1 'polypeptide(L)'
;MSLYQAAALGDLARIPAADLGTAWMQANLIEHDDWVALRNPNTGRVKLGASSLMLAGLTQRRLATGDPHYDDLMKQLARFLVVMQLPDGAMLNFWDPGTGKPDPSVRSRYATGEALWALAQMHRHFPGEGWDEPSWRIADYLALHRDEVEELDFPPWPDQWAAYSLSEMADWPLKEHHIEYARALAERFGFLIRVESQRTGGFINEPFHGRLTRAAGLGTWVEGLTSMWRLARTDERLADLEPELAERAICGAGILASRQITFRESAAWPNPDLAAGAWFRDGITRMDDQQHALSGLALTEAILARQEDTP
;
A
#
# COMPACT_ATOMS: atom_id res chain seq x y z
N MET A 1 0.12 10.18 -0.06
CA MET A 1 -0.76 9.08 -0.50
C MET A 1 -2.01 8.97 0.37
N SER A 2 -1.94 8.58 1.65
CA SER A 2 -3.14 8.34 2.49
C SER A 2 -4.12 9.52 2.59
N LEU A 3 -3.63 10.76 2.62
CA LEU A 3 -4.52 11.94 2.58
C LEU A 3 -5.30 12.06 1.27
N TYR A 4 -4.74 11.66 0.13
CA TYR A 4 -5.48 11.58 -1.13
C TYR A 4 -6.41 10.37 -1.19
N GLN A 5 -6.05 9.26 -0.55
CA GLN A 5 -6.99 8.13 -0.39
C GLN A 5 -8.21 8.56 0.44
N ALA A 6 -8.02 9.27 1.54
CA ALA A 6 -9.12 9.82 2.33
C ALA A 6 -10.00 10.76 1.49
N ALA A 7 -9.39 11.61 0.64
CA ALA A 7 -10.13 12.45 -0.30
C ALA A 7 -10.90 11.64 -1.34
N ALA A 8 -10.32 10.56 -1.87
CA ALA A 8 -10.98 9.65 -2.82
C ALA A 8 -12.16 8.90 -2.19
N LEU A 9 -12.16 8.75 -0.86
CA LEU A 9 -13.26 8.22 -0.06
C LEU A 9 -14.27 9.31 0.38
N GLY A 10 -14.07 10.56 -0.04
CA GLY A 10 -15.03 11.66 0.15
C GLY A 10 -14.58 12.77 1.12
N ASP A 11 -13.48 12.60 1.86
CA ASP A 11 -12.95 13.65 2.75
C ASP A 11 -12.08 14.67 1.98
N LEU A 12 -12.73 15.47 1.13
CA LEU A 12 -12.07 16.47 0.29
C LEU A 12 -11.33 17.56 1.10
N ALA A 13 -11.63 17.71 2.40
CA ALA A 13 -10.95 18.68 3.27
C ALA A 13 -9.46 18.36 3.48
N ARG A 14 -9.02 17.13 3.12
CA ARG A 14 -7.62 16.71 3.20
C ARG A 14 -6.76 17.15 2.02
N ILE A 15 -7.38 17.54 0.90
CA ILE A 15 -6.67 17.90 -0.33
C ILE A 15 -5.63 19.00 -0.11
N PRO A 16 -5.92 20.14 0.56
CA PRO A 16 -4.91 21.20 0.72
C PRO A 16 -3.65 20.72 1.44
N ALA A 17 -3.79 19.87 2.47
CA ALA A 17 -2.65 19.31 3.19
C ALA A 17 -1.87 18.29 2.33
N ALA A 18 -2.57 17.51 1.52
CA ALA A 18 -1.95 16.58 0.58
C ALA A 18 -1.19 17.31 -0.55
N ASP A 19 -1.76 18.39 -1.08
CA ASP A 19 -1.16 19.22 -2.13
C ASP A 19 0.15 19.88 -1.64
N LEU A 20 0.28 20.22 -0.36
CA LEU A 20 1.56 20.68 0.23
C LEU A 20 2.66 19.62 0.11
N GLY A 21 2.30 18.35 0.34
CA GLY A 21 3.21 17.21 0.14
C GLY A 21 3.60 17.04 -1.32
N THR A 22 2.63 17.15 -2.24
CA THR A 22 2.88 17.09 -3.69
C THR A 22 3.78 18.23 -4.16
N ALA A 23 3.53 19.47 -3.70
CA ALA A 23 4.36 20.62 -4.03
C ALA A 23 5.82 20.43 -3.57
N TRP A 24 6.01 19.88 -2.36
CA TRP A 24 7.34 19.51 -1.89
C TRP A 24 7.98 18.43 -2.78
N MET A 25 7.24 17.38 -3.17
CA MET A 25 7.77 16.33 -4.04
C MET A 25 8.16 16.86 -5.42
N GLN A 26 7.33 17.73 -6.03
CA GLN A 26 7.62 18.37 -7.32
C GLN A 26 8.89 19.21 -7.27
N ALA A 27 9.12 19.96 -6.19
CA ALA A 27 10.34 20.75 -6.01
C ALA A 27 11.62 19.89 -5.87
N ASN A 28 11.48 18.56 -5.71
CA ASN A 28 12.57 17.63 -5.47
C ASN A 28 12.67 16.53 -6.55
N LEU A 29 12.08 16.75 -7.72
CA LEU A 29 12.24 15.85 -8.85
C LEU A 29 13.64 15.96 -9.47
N ILE A 30 14.12 14.85 -10.01
CA ILE A 30 15.10 14.86 -11.10
C ILE A 30 14.35 14.68 -12.41
N GLU A 31 14.81 15.41 -13.41
CA GLU A 31 14.29 15.34 -14.77
C GLU A 31 15.29 14.60 -15.65
N HIS A 32 14.75 13.76 -16.53
CA HIS A 32 15.43 13.16 -17.67
C HIS A 32 14.59 13.44 -18.92
N ASP A 33 15.10 13.14 -20.11
CA ASP A 33 14.46 13.51 -21.38
C ASP A 33 12.98 13.12 -21.49
N ASP A 34 12.58 11.98 -20.93
CA ASP A 34 11.24 11.40 -21.07
C ASP A 34 10.55 11.01 -19.75
N TRP A 35 11.27 11.04 -18.62
CA TRP A 35 10.76 10.64 -17.30
C TRP A 35 11.26 11.53 -16.16
N VAL A 36 10.59 11.44 -15.02
CA VAL A 36 11.01 12.12 -13.78
C VAL A 36 10.97 11.18 -12.60
N ALA A 37 11.78 11.45 -11.58
CA ALA A 37 11.83 10.65 -10.36
C ALA A 37 12.02 11.52 -9.12
N LEU A 38 11.44 11.10 -8.00
CA LEU A 38 11.61 11.80 -6.73
C LEU A 38 13.02 11.54 -6.18
N ARG A 39 13.80 12.62 -6.05
CA ARG A 39 15.11 12.61 -5.40
C ARG A 39 14.97 13.06 -3.96
N ASN A 40 15.55 12.31 -3.03
CA ASN A 40 15.66 12.77 -1.66
C ASN A 40 16.69 13.92 -1.58
N PRO A 41 16.30 15.16 -1.23
CA PRO A 41 17.22 16.30 -1.26
C PRO A 41 18.35 16.20 -0.23
N ASN A 42 18.15 15.46 0.86
CA ASN A 42 19.13 15.34 1.94
C ASN A 42 20.23 14.32 1.63
N THR A 43 19.93 13.32 0.80
CA THR A 43 20.85 12.20 0.50
C THR A 43 21.23 12.10 -0.96
N GLY A 44 20.55 12.82 -1.85
CA GLY A 44 20.68 12.68 -3.30
C GLY A 44 20.14 11.37 -3.87
N ARG A 45 19.69 10.43 -3.03
CA ARG A 45 19.21 9.12 -3.46
C ARG A 45 17.87 9.22 -4.17
N VAL A 46 17.76 8.50 -5.29
CA VAL A 46 16.52 8.35 -6.05
C VAL A 46 16.02 6.92 -5.83
N LYS A 47 14.92 6.80 -5.09
CA LYS A 47 14.32 5.50 -4.73
C LYS A 47 13.10 5.24 -5.60
N LEU A 48 12.99 4.03 -6.12
CA LEU A 48 11.80 3.59 -6.87
C LEU A 48 10.54 3.80 -6.04
N GLY A 49 10.50 3.22 -4.84
CA GLY A 49 9.30 3.25 -3.99
C GLY A 49 8.79 4.66 -3.67
N ALA A 50 9.70 5.63 -3.52
CA ALA A 50 9.31 7.03 -3.29
C ALA A 50 8.58 7.64 -4.51
N SER A 51 9.03 7.32 -5.72
CA SER A 51 8.38 7.75 -6.96
C SER A 51 7.09 6.97 -7.21
N SER A 52 7.06 5.67 -6.90
CA SER A 52 5.85 4.84 -6.98
C SER A 52 4.74 5.36 -6.07
N LEU A 53 5.06 5.70 -4.81
CA LEU A 53 4.07 6.25 -3.86
C LEU A 53 3.66 7.69 -4.18
N MET A 54 4.54 8.48 -4.81
CA MET A 54 4.16 9.78 -5.38
C MET A 54 3.13 9.58 -6.50
N LEU A 55 3.41 8.68 -7.44
CA LEU A 55 2.50 8.35 -8.55
C LEU A 55 1.16 7.83 -8.03
N ALA A 56 1.17 6.85 -7.13
CA ALA A 56 -0.05 6.35 -6.48
C ALA A 56 -0.79 7.44 -5.69
N GLY A 57 -0.08 8.42 -5.13
CA GLY A 57 -0.73 9.61 -4.54
C GLY A 57 -1.48 10.44 -5.58
N LEU A 58 -0.86 10.69 -6.74
CA LEU A 58 -1.45 11.47 -7.82
C LEU A 58 -2.63 10.75 -8.49
N THR A 59 -2.60 9.43 -8.65
CA THR A 59 -3.76 8.64 -9.13
C THR A 59 -4.94 8.77 -8.17
N GLN A 60 -4.72 8.71 -6.85
CA GLN A 60 -5.76 8.91 -5.84
C GLN A 60 -6.30 10.34 -5.87
N ARG A 61 -5.44 11.35 -6.06
CA ARG A 61 -5.88 12.73 -6.26
C ARG A 61 -6.76 12.84 -7.51
N ARG A 62 -6.31 12.29 -8.64
CA ARG A 62 -7.03 12.28 -9.92
C ARG A 62 -8.41 11.65 -9.79
N LEU A 63 -8.52 10.55 -9.02
CA LEU A 63 -9.77 9.90 -8.69
C LEU A 63 -10.68 10.79 -7.83
N ALA A 64 -10.14 11.44 -6.80
CA ALA A 64 -10.91 12.28 -5.88
C ALA A 64 -11.45 13.56 -6.52
N THR A 65 -10.69 14.17 -7.44
CA THR A 65 -10.98 15.52 -7.95
C THR A 65 -11.40 15.56 -9.41
N GLY A 66 -11.08 14.52 -10.19
CA GLY A 66 -11.23 14.57 -11.65
C GLY A 66 -10.35 15.63 -12.34
N ASP A 67 -9.33 16.16 -11.66
CA ASP A 67 -8.46 17.23 -12.17
C ASP A 67 -7.25 16.65 -12.96
N PRO A 68 -7.11 16.95 -14.26
CA PRO A 68 -6.04 16.41 -15.12
C PRO A 68 -4.69 17.08 -14.94
N HIS A 69 -4.56 18.09 -14.08
CA HIS A 69 -3.36 18.93 -14.00
C HIS A 69 -2.04 18.15 -13.87
N TYR A 70 -2.06 16.99 -13.23
CA TYR A 70 -0.87 16.16 -13.02
C TYR A 70 -0.73 14.98 -14.00
N ASP A 71 -1.58 14.84 -15.01
CA ASP A 71 -1.58 13.67 -15.91
C ASP A 71 -0.21 13.49 -16.62
N ASP A 72 0.41 14.57 -17.09
CA ASP A 72 1.74 14.49 -17.73
C ASP A 72 2.84 14.07 -16.74
N LEU A 73 2.80 14.61 -15.52
CA LEU A 73 3.71 14.23 -14.45
C LEU A 73 3.53 12.75 -14.07
N MET A 74 2.29 12.28 -14.03
CA MET A 74 1.98 10.87 -13.77
C MET A 74 2.59 9.96 -14.83
N LYS A 75 2.48 10.32 -16.12
CA LYS A 75 3.10 9.56 -17.22
C LYS A 75 4.62 9.57 -17.15
N GLN A 76 5.24 10.71 -16.81
CA GLN A 76 6.69 10.82 -16.63
C GLN A 76 7.19 9.96 -15.45
N LEU A 77 6.48 9.95 -14.33
CA LEU A 77 6.78 9.07 -13.19
C LEU A 77 6.61 7.60 -13.58
N ALA A 78 5.54 7.24 -14.31
CA ALA A 78 5.29 5.88 -14.75
C ALA A 78 6.41 5.36 -15.68
N ARG A 79 6.93 6.20 -16.58
CA ARG A 79 8.11 5.85 -17.40
C ARG A 79 9.35 5.58 -16.56
N PHE A 80 9.57 6.36 -15.48
CA PHE A 80 10.66 6.06 -14.54
C PHE A 80 10.48 4.68 -13.88
N LEU A 81 9.27 4.31 -13.47
CA LEU A 81 9.00 2.97 -12.95
C LEU A 81 9.37 1.90 -13.99
N VAL A 82 9.00 2.09 -15.27
CA VAL A 82 9.37 1.16 -16.36
C VAL A 82 10.89 1.09 -16.57
N VAL A 83 11.61 2.21 -16.45
CA VAL A 83 13.09 2.24 -16.51
C VAL A 83 13.74 1.38 -15.42
N MET A 84 13.09 1.29 -14.25
CA MET A 84 13.57 0.52 -13.11
C MET A 84 13.21 -0.97 -13.16
N GLN A 85 12.40 -1.39 -14.14
CA GLN A 85 11.93 -2.76 -14.31
C GLN A 85 12.97 -3.65 -15.00
N LEU A 86 13.19 -4.84 -14.44
CA LEU A 86 14.00 -5.89 -15.04
C LEU A 86 13.17 -6.76 -15.99
N PRO A 87 13.80 -7.49 -16.94
CA PRO A 87 13.08 -8.34 -17.90
C PRO A 87 12.22 -9.43 -17.27
N ASP A 88 12.58 -9.90 -16.08
CA ASP A 88 11.84 -10.91 -15.31
C ASP A 88 10.63 -10.33 -14.56
N GLY A 89 10.42 -9.00 -14.59
CA GLY A 89 9.37 -8.29 -13.88
C GLY A 89 9.76 -7.81 -12.48
N ALA A 90 10.95 -8.17 -11.98
CA ALA A 90 11.46 -7.62 -10.74
C ALA A 90 11.82 -6.14 -10.89
N MET A 91 11.94 -5.42 -9.78
CA MET A 91 12.26 -3.99 -9.80
C MET A 91 13.56 -3.68 -9.05
N LEU A 92 14.38 -2.81 -9.65
CA LEU A 92 15.55 -2.24 -8.98
C LEU A 92 15.13 -1.14 -8.00
N ASN A 93 15.85 -1.01 -6.89
CA ASN A 93 15.46 -0.10 -5.81
C ASN A 93 15.96 1.34 -6.02
N PHE A 94 17.11 1.50 -6.65
CA PHE A 94 17.82 2.78 -6.72
C PHE A 94 18.20 3.15 -8.14
N TRP A 95 17.97 4.41 -8.48
CA TRP A 95 18.63 5.05 -9.61
C TRP A 95 19.84 5.82 -9.10
N ASP A 96 20.98 5.68 -9.77
CA ASP A 96 22.21 6.39 -9.45
C ASP A 96 22.37 7.61 -10.37
N PRO A 97 22.22 8.84 -9.84
CA PRO A 97 22.41 10.06 -10.62
C PRO A 97 23.85 10.25 -11.12
N GLY A 98 24.85 9.64 -10.47
CA GLY A 98 26.25 9.76 -10.85
C GLY A 98 26.60 8.96 -12.11
N THR A 99 26.03 7.76 -12.25
CA THR A 99 26.19 6.92 -13.44
C THR A 99 25.09 7.09 -14.47
N GLY A 100 23.97 7.73 -14.11
CA GLY A 100 22.81 7.90 -14.97
C GLY A 100 22.15 6.57 -15.32
N LYS A 101 22.16 5.61 -14.38
CA LYS A 101 21.63 4.25 -14.59
C LYS A 101 20.96 3.71 -13.32
N PRO A 102 20.06 2.73 -13.46
CA PRO A 102 19.60 1.94 -12.31
C PRO A 102 20.78 1.20 -11.68
N ASP A 103 20.83 1.13 -10.35
CA ASP A 103 21.78 0.30 -9.61
C ASP A 103 21.36 -1.16 -9.73
N PRO A 104 22.11 -2.01 -10.46
CA PRO A 104 21.72 -3.39 -10.72
C PRO A 104 21.88 -4.29 -9.48
N SER A 105 22.56 -3.82 -8.43
CA SER A 105 22.92 -4.65 -7.28
C SER A 105 21.85 -4.69 -6.19
N VAL A 106 20.82 -3.85 -6.29
CA VAL A 106 19.85 -3.69 -5.21
C VAL A 106 18.41 -3.79 -5.71
N ARG A 107 17.74 -4.88 -5.31
CA ARG A 107 16.28 -5.02 -5.35
C ARG A 107 15.66 -4.60 -4.02
N SER A 108 14.36 -4.30 -4.02
CA SER A 108 13.61 -3.97 -2.80
C SER A 108 12.41 -4.88 -2.65
N ARG A 109 12.27 -5.48 -1.47
CA ARG A 109 11.12 -6.30 -1.07
C ARG A 109 9.78 -5.56 -1.19
N TYR A 110 9.80 -4.23 -1.11
CA TYR A 110 8.59 -3.39 -1.10
C TYR A 110 8.34 -2.69 -2.44
N ALA A 111 9.40 -2.19 -3.09
CA ALA A 111 9.24 -1.29 -4.22
C ALA A 111 8.62 -1.98 -5.45
N THR A 112 8.80 -3.30 -5.57
CA THR A 112 8.19 -4.12 -6.62
C THR A 112 6.66 -4.05 -6.56
N GLY A 113 6.07 -4.30 -5.39
CA GLY A 113 4.62 -4.21 -5.21
C GLY A 113 4.10 -2.76 -5.32
N GLU A 114 4.84 -1.78 -4.78
CA GLU A 114 4.48 -0.36 -4.90
C GLU A 114 4.41 0.10 -6.37
N ALA A 115 5.38 -0.33 -7.18
CA ALA A 115 5.41 -0.03 -8.60
C ALA A 115 4.27 -0.71 -9.36
N LEU A 116 3.97 -1.98 -9.06
CA LEU A 116 2.82 -2.67 -9.66
C LEU A 116 1.53 -1.91 -9.40
N TRP A 117 1.26 -1.52 -8.15
CA TRP A 117 0.01 -0.85 -7.82
C TRP A 117 -0.10 0.52 -8.51
N ALA A 118 1.00 1.25 -8.61
CA ALA A 118 1.03 2.52 -9.33
C ALA A 118 0.78 2.35 -10.84
N LEU A 119 1.39 1.34 -11.48
CA LEU A 119 1.22 1.07 -12.90
C LEU A 119 -0.17 0.50 -13.24
N ALA A 120 -0.73 -0.36 -12.38
CA ALA A 120 -2.10 -0.85 -12.53
C ALA A 120 -3.12 0.30 -12.51
N GLN A 121 -2.94 1.27 -11.60
CA GLN A 121 -3.77 2.48 -11.56
C GLN A 121 -3.56 3.37 -12.79
N MET A 122 -2.34 3.44 -13.34
CA MET A 122 -2.09 4.16 -14.60
C MET A 122 -2.88 3.56 -15.76
N HIS A 123 -2.97 2.24 -15.86
CA HIS A 123 -3.79 1.60 -16.90
C HIS A 123 -5.28 1.96 -16.76
N ARG A 124 -5.81 2.04 -15.53
CA ARG A 124 -7.19 2.47 -15.30
C ARG A 124 -7.44 3.92 -15.75
N HIS A 125 -6.51 4.83 -15.49
CA HIS A 125 -6.66 6.25 -15.84
C HIS A 125 -6.33 6.57 -17.31
N PHE A 126 -5.44 5.80 -17.91
CA PHE A 126 -4.96 6.00 -19.28
C PHE A 126 -5.02 4.68 -20.07
N PRO A 127 -6.23 4.15 -20.31
CA PRO A 127 -6.39 2.87 -21.01
C PRO A 127 -5.83 2.97 -22.44
N GLY A 128 -5.14 1.92 -22.87
CA GLY A 128 -4.53 1.83 -24.21
C GLY A 128 -3.16 2.49 -24.38
N GLU A 129 -2.61 3.12 -23.33
CA GLU A 129 -1.24 3.67 -23.36
C GLU A 129 -0.14 2.64 -23.03
N GLY A 130 -0.50 1.35 -22.86
CA GLY A 130 0.47 0.25 -22.69
C GLY A 130 0.98 0.04 -21.26
N TRP A 131 0.34 0.65 -20.24
CA TRP A 131 0.72 0.48 -18.82
C TRP A 131 0.39 -0.91 -18.25
N ASP A 132 -0.42 -1.71 -18.95
CA ASP A 132 -0.75 -3.08 -18.61
C ASP A 132 0.42 -4.05 -18.80
N GLU A 133 1.19 -3.92 -19.88
CA GLU A 133 2.33 -4.81 -20.14
C GLU A 133 3.38 -4.84 -19.00
N PRO A 134 3.92 -3.69 -18.53
CA PRO A 134 4.83 -3.72 -17.39
C PRO A 134 4.14 -4.18 -16.10
N SER A 135 2.83 -3.92 -15.93
CA SER A 135 2.07 -4.40 -14.78
C SER A 135 1.99 -5.93 -14.76
N TRP A 136 1.70 -6.56 -15.91
CA TRP A 136 1.65 -8.02 -16.02
C TRP A 136 2.99 -8.68 -15.68
N ARG A 137 4.11 -8.11 -16.13
CA ARG A 137 5.43 -8.65 -15.78
C ARG A 137 5.67 -8.67 -14.28
N ILE A 138 5.32 -7.59 -13.57
CA ILE A 138 5.49 -7.55 -12.12
C ILE A 138 4.51 -8.51 -11.43
N ALA A 139 3.25 -8.57 -11.86
CA ALA A 139 2.26 -9.49 -11.30
C ALA A 139 2.69 -10.96 -11.46
N ASP A 140 3.18 -11.34 -12.65
CA ASP A 140 3.73 -12.67 -12.92
C ASP A 140 4.97 -12.92 -12.02
N TYR A 141 5.90 -11.97 -11.89
CA TYR A 141 7.08 -12.10 -11.00
C TYR A 141 6.71 -12.32 -9.53
N LEU A 142 5.79 -11.50 -9.01
CA LEU A 142 5.35 -11.58 -7.61
C LEU A 142 4.68 -12.91 -7.31
N ALA A 143 3.86 -13.42 -8.22
CA ALA A 143 3.11 -14.65 -8.04
C ALA A 143 3.96 -15.92 -8.21
N LEU A 144 4.97 -15.90 -9.10
CA LEU A 144 5.70 -17.11 -9.49
C LEU A 144 7.13 -17.20 -8.95
N HIS A 145 7.78 -16.07 -8.67
CA HIS A 145 9.25 -16.05 -8.56
C HIS A 145 9.78 -15.30 -7.36
N ARG A 146 9.14 -14.20 -6.92
CA ARG A 146 9.72 -13.29 -5.93
C ARG A 146 10.19 -14.03 -4.68
N ASP A 147 9.33 -14.82 -4.08
CA ASP A 147 9.59 -15.34 -2.74
C ASP A 147 10.78 -16.33 -2.72
N GLU A 148 10.99 -17.08 -3.82
CA GLU A 148 12.16 -17.93 -4.01
C GLU A 148 13.41 -17.10 -4.35
N VAL A 149 13.31 -16.20 -5.33
CA VAL A 149 14.45 -15.41 -5.83
C VAL A 149 14.97 -14.41 -4.80
N GLU A 150 14.10 -13.85 -3.97
CA GLU A 150 14.45 -12.90 -2.90
C GLU A 150 14.65 -13.58 -1.53
N GLU A 151 14.62 -14.91 -1.48
CA GLU A 151 14.86 -15.73 -0.28
C GLU A 151 13.99 -15.28 0.91
N LEU A 152 12.68 -15.08 0.67
CA LEU A 152 11.79 -14.54 1.69
C LEU A 152 11.41 -15.59 2.72
N ASP A 153 11.64 -15.25 3.99
CA ASP A 153 11.23 -16.08 5.11
C ASP A 153 9.69 -16.17 5.19
N PHE A 154 9.19 -17.41 5.29
CA PHE A 154 7.76 -17.73 5.46
C PHE A 154 6.86 -17.23 4.31
N PRO A 155 7.01 -17.79 3.09
CA PRO A 155 6.19 -17.44 1.95
C PRO A 155 4.70 -17.83 2.12
N PRO A 156 3.76 -17.10 1.48
CA PRO A 156 4.07 -15.91 0.71
C PRO A 156 4.44 -14.72 1.61
N TRP A 157 5.33 -13.85 1.14
CA TRP A 157 5.56 -12.58 1.83
C TRP A 157 4.24 -11.81 1.91
N PRO A 158 3.84 -11.28 3.09
CA PRO A 158 2.56 -10.58 3.27
C PRO A 158 2.59 -9.20 2.60
N ASP A 159 2.58 -9.21 1.26
CA ASP A 159 2.70 -8.01 0.43
C ASP A 159 1.34 -7.34 0.21
N GLN A 160 1.08 -6.31 1.00
CA GLN A 160 -0.13 -5.51 0.88
C GLN A 160 -0.19 -4.76 -0.46
N TRP A 161 0.95 -4.43 -1.06
CA TRP A 161 0.98 -3.72 -2.33
C TRP A 161 0.59 -4.65 -3.48
N ALA A 162 1.03 -5.90 -3.45
CA ALA A 162 0.52 -6.93 -4.35
C ALA A 162 -0.99 -7.13 -4.18
N ALA A 163 -1.49 -7.15 -2.94
CA ALA A 163 -2.91 -7.27 -2.68
C ALA A 163 -3.73 -6.09 -3.25
N TYR A 164 -3.28 -4.85 -3.03
CA TYR A 164 -3.85 -3.66 -3.66
C TYR A 164 -3.88 -3.79 -5.18
N SER A 165 -2.77 -4.24 -5.76
CA SER A 165 -2.62 -4.37 -7.21
C SER A 165 -3.59 -5.37 -7.81
N LEU A 166 -3.70 -6.56 -7.22
CA LEU A 166 -4.63 -7.58 -7.69
C LEU A 166 -6.09 -7.12 -7.56
N SER A 167 -6.41 -6.35 -6.52
CA SER A 167 -7.72 -5.69 -6.41
C SER A 167 -7.95 -4.63 -7.48
N GLU A 168 -6.95 -3.84 -7.85
CA GLU A 168 -7.03 -2.84 -8.93
C GLU A 168 -7.18 -3.54 -10.30
N MET A 169 -6.56 -4.71 -10.45
CA MET A 169 -6.59 -5.56 -11.63
C MET A 169 -7.78 -6.54 -11.64
N ALA A 170 -8.77 -6.37 -10.76
CA ALA A 170 -9.83 -7.36 -10.58
C ALA A 170 -10.68 -7.59 -11.85
N ASP A 171 -10.84 -6.55 -12.68
CA ASP A 171 -11.55 -6.64 -13.97
C ASP A 171 -10.63 -7.08 -15.14
N TRP A 172 -9.36 -7.38 -14.86
CA TRP A 172 -8.41 -7.85 -15.87
C TRP A 172 -8.53 -9.37 -16.00
N PRO A 173 -8.07 -9.97 -17.11
CA PRO A 173 -8.06 -11.43 -17.28
C PRO A 173 -6.94 -12.09 -16.44
N LEU A 174 -7.08 -12.09 -15.11
CA LEU A 174 -6.14 -12.69 -14.17
C LEU A 174 -5.99 -14.20 -14.46
N LYS A 175 -4.76 -14.61 -14.77
CA LYS A 175 -4.36 -16.03 -14.94
C LYS A 175 -4.43 -16.81 -13.62
N GLU A 176 -4.46 -18.13 -13.72
CA GLU A 176 -4.62 -19.04 -12.57
C GLU A 176 -3.59 -18.81 -11.46
N HIS A 177 -2.31 -18.65 -11.79
CA HIS A 177 -1.26 -18.43 -10.79
C HIS A 177 -1.44 -17.11 -10.01
N HIS A 178 -2.11 -16.10 -10.60
CA HIS A 178 -2.45 -14.88 -9.85
C HIS A 178 -3.54 -15.14 -8.81
N ILE A 179 -4.48 -16.03 -9.12
CA ILE A 179 -5.55 -16.43 -8.20
C ILE A 179 -5.01 -17.31 -7.07
N GLU A 180 -4.13 -18.25 -7.40
CA GLU A 180 -3.43 -19.06 -6.41
C GLU A 180 -2.62 -18.18 -5.45
N TYR A 181 -1.88 -17.20 -5.99
CA TYR A 181 -1.14 -16.24 -5.19
C TYR A 181 -2.06 -15.33 -4.34
N ALA A 182 -3.18 -14.85 -4.89
CA ALA A 182 -4.17 -14.07 -4.15
C ALA A 182 -4.76 -14.85 -2.98
N ARG A 183 -5.10 -16.13 -3.18
CA ARG A 183 -5.58 -17.03 -2.12
C ARG A 183 -4.53 -17.23 -1.04
N ALA A 184 -3.27 -17.47 -1.42
CA ALA A 184 -2.18 -17.61 -0.47
C ALA A 184 -1.92 -16.33 0.34
N LEU A 185 -2.03 -15.14 -0.29
CA LEU A 185 -1.97 -13.85 0.41
C LEU A 185 -3.13 -13.68 1.40
N ALA A 186 -4.36 -14.00 1.00
CA ALA A 186 -5.54 -13.95 1.86
C ALA A 186 -5.36 -14.82 3.11
N GLU A 187 -4.90 -16.05 2.95
CA GLU A 187 -4.60 -16.97 4.05
C GLU A 187 -3.48 -16.42 4.96
N ARG A 188 -2.42 -15.89 4.36
CA ARG A 188 -1.27 -15.32 5.08
C ARG A 188 -1.69 -14.14 5.96
N PHE A 189 -2.41 -13.16 5.41
CA PHE A 189 -2.89 -12.03 6.19
C PHE A 189 -3.89 -12.47 7.26
N GLY A 190 -4.77 -13.41 6.94
CA GLY A 190 -5.74 -13.94 7.90
C GLY A 190 -5.07 -14.63 9.09
N PHE A 191 -4.02 -15.40 8.84
CA PHE A 191 -3.20 -15.99 9.89
C PHE A 191 -2.54 -14.91 10.76
N LEU A 192 -1.98 -13.86 10.15
CA LEU A 192 -1.34 -12.76 10.89
C LEU A 192 -2.32 -12.02 11.80
N ILE A 193 -3.53 -11.72 11.33
CA ILE A 193 -4.60 -11.16 12.17
C ILE A 193 -4.98 -12.11 13.32
N ARG A 194 -5.11 -13.41 13.04
CA ARG A 194 -5.46 -14.41 14.06
C ARG A 194 -4.41 -14.52 15.17
N VAL A 195 -3.12 -14.37 14.84
CA VAL A 195 -2.04 -14.32 15.82
C VAL A 195 -2.07 -13.01 16.59
N GLU A 196 -2.23 -11.88 15.89
CA GLU A 196 -2.26 -10.56 16.52
C GLU A 196 -3.45 -10.37 17.45
N SER A 197 -4.60 -10.97 17.17
CA SER A 197 -5.79 -10.90 18.02
C SER A 197 -5.59 -11.51 19.41
N GLN A 198 -4.55 -12.33 19.58
CA GLN A 198 -4.17 -12.92 20.87
C GLN A 198 -3.20 -12.04 21.66
N ARG A 199 -2.65 -10.98 21.04
CA ARG A 199 -1.72 -10.05 21.67
C ARG A 199 -2.51 -8.89 22.28
N THR A 200 -2.77 -8.99 23.58
CA THR A 200 -3.43 -7.95 24.39
C THR A 200 -2.44 -7.08 25.16
N GLY A 201 -1.14 -7.44 25.13
CA GLY A 201 -0.08 -6.70 25.82
C GLY A 201 -0.03 -6.97 27.32
N GLY A 202 0.98 -6.40 27.99
CA GLY A 202 1.16 -6.51 29.43
C GLY A 202 1.97 -7.71 29.88
N PHE A 203 2.28 -7.75 31.19
CA PHE A 203 3.33 -8.61 31.75
C PHE A 203 3.09 -10.11 31.62
N ILE A 204 1.83 -10.55 31.49
CA ILE A 204 1.48 -11.98 31.31
C ILE A 204 1.41 -12.33 29.84
N ASN A 205 0.75 -11.52 29.02
CA ASN A 205 0.45 -11.87 27.63
C ASN A 205 1.70 -11.79 26.73
N GLU A 206 2.56 -10.80 26.93
CA GLU A 206 3.74 -10.57 26.08
C GLU A 206 4.73 -11.74 26.07
N PRO A 207 5.07 -12.40 27.19
CA PRO A 207 5.92 -13.60 27.19
C PRO A 207 5.37 -14.77 26.35
N PHE A 208 4.05 -14.94 26.26
CA PHE A 208 3.44 -16.09 25.58
C PHE A 208 3.06 -15.81 24.13
N HIS A 209 2.64 -14.58 23.83
CA HIS A 209 2.10 -14.22 22.51
C HIS A 209 2.99 -13.22 21.74
N GLY A 210 4.04 -12.71 22.38
CA GLY A 210 4.92 -11.69 21.84
C GLY A 210 4.37 -10.27 22.00
N ARG A 211 5.18 -9.28 21.61
CA ARG A 211 4.80 -7.87 21.68
C ARG A 211 3.76 -7.50 20.62
N LEU A 212 2.93 -6.51 20.95
CA LEU A 212 1.99 -5.90 20.01
C LEU A 212 2.70 -5.45 18.73
N THR A 213 2.10 -5.76 17.59
CA THR A 213 2.60 -5.26 16.30
C THR A 213 2.41 -3.75 16.22
N ARG A 214 3.34 -3.06 15.55
CA ARG A 214 3.17 -1.62 15.27
C ARG A 214 1.93 -1.41 14.40
N ALA A 215 1.30 -0.25 14.54
CA ALA A 215 0.15 0.11 13.71
C ALA A 215 0.48 0.10 12.21
N ALA A 216 1.73 0.36 11.81
CA ALA A 216 2.16 0.20 10.42
C ALA A 216 1.94 -1.24 9.92
N GLY A 217 2.46 -2.24 10.66
CA GLY A 217 2.37 -3.65 10.25
C GLY A 217 0.95 -4.21 10.36
N LEU A 218 0.19 -3.84 11.39
CA LEU A 218 -1.21 -4.25 11.47
C LEU A 218 -2.06 -3.57 10.38
N GLY A 219 -1.80 -2.29 10.11
CA GLY A 219 -2.43 -1.54 9.03
C GLY A 219 -2.24 -2.19 7.67
N THR A 220 -1.00 -2.59 7.32
CA THR A 220 -0.74 -3.26 6.04
C THR A 220 -1.48 -4.60 5.91
N TRP A 221 -1.65 -5.35 7.00
CA TRP A 221 -2.44 -6.59 6.97
C TRP A 221 -3.93 -6.33 6.72
N VAL A 222 -4.47 -5.27 7.32
CA VAL A 222 -5.87 -4.85 7.12
C VAL A 222 -6.08 -4.32 5.69
N GLU A 223 -5.14 -3.53 5.16
CA GLU A 223 -5.13 -3.11 3.75
C GLU A 223 -5.13 -4.32 2.81
N GLY A 224 -4.27 -5.31 3.09
CA GLY A 224 -4.16 -6.55 2.32
C GLY A 224 -5.47 -7.35 2.33
N LEU A 225 -6.04 -7.61 3.51
CA LEU A 225 -7.31 -8.33 3.64
C LEU A 225 -8.45 -7.62 2.93
N THR A 226 -8.55 -6.30 3.07
CA THR A 226 -9.62 -5.54 2.43
C THR A 226 -9.48 -5.54 0.91
N SER A 227 -8.25 -5.49 0.39
CA SER A 227 -7.99 -5.60 -1.04
C SER A 227 -8.35 -6.99 -1.56
N MET A 228 -8.02 -8.05 -0.83
CA MET A 228 -8.44 -9.42 -1.17
C MET A 228 -9.95 -9.59 -1.10
N TRP A 229 -10.63 -8.98 -0.12
CA TRP A 229 -12.09 -8.97 -0.05
C TRP A 229 -12.72 -8.33 -1.30
N ARG A 230 -12.17 -7.20 -1.76
CA ARG A 230 -12.63 -6.55 -3.01
C ARG A 230 -12.43 -7.46 -4.21
N LEU A 231 -11.27 -8.10 -4.33
CA LEU A 231 -11.00 -9.04 -5.42
C LEU A 231 -11.96 -10.24 -5.36
N ALA A 232 -12.17 -10.85 -4.20
CA ALA A 232 -13.09 -11.98 -3.99
C ALA A 232 -14.55 -11.64 -4.36
N ARG A 233 -14.92 -10.36 -4.31
CA ARG A 233 -16.24 -9.89 -4.73
C ARG A 233 -16.38 -9.70 -6.23
N THR A 234 -15.29 -9.58 -6.95
CA THR A 234 -15.27 -9.35 -8.40
C THR A 234 -14.96 -10.65 -9.16
N ASP A 235 -14.01 -11.46 -8.66
CA ASP A 235 -13.59 -12.71 -9.28
C ASP A 235 -14.23 -13.92 -8.58
N GLU A 236 -15.09 -14.64 -9.31
CA GLU A 236 -15.86 -15.78 -8.79
C GLU A 236 -14.98 -16.92 -8.25
N ARG A 237 -13.72 -17.03 -8.70
CA ARG A 237 -12.77 -18.07 -8.25
C ARG A 237 -12.29 -17.87 -6.81
N LEU A 238 -12.54 -16.70 -6.24
CA LEU A 238 -12.20 -16.34 -4.85
C LEU A 238 -13.42 -16.02 -3.99
N ALA A 239 -14.64 -16.13 -4.55
CA ALA A 239 -15.88 -15.75 -3.86
C ALA A 239 -16.11 -16.54 -2.56
N ASP A 240 -15.56 -17.76 -2.46
CA ASP A 240 -15.60 -18.59 -1.26
C ASP A 240 -14.85 -17.98 -0.06
N LEU A 241 -13.93 -17.04 -0.29
CA LEU A 241 -13.13 -16.39 0.76
C LEU A 241 -13.76 -15.10 1.28
N GLU A 242 -14.78 -14.56 0.61
CA GLU A 242 -15.33 -13.24 0.89
C GLU A 242 -15.79 -13.06 2.35
N PRO A 243 -16.57 -13.99 2.95
CA PRO A 243 -17.04 -13.82 4.33
C PRO A 243 -15.89 -13.82 5.34
N GLU A 244 -14.96 -14.76 5.18
CA GLU A 244 -13.78 -14.93 6.02
C GLU A 244 -12.83 -13.74 5.95
N LEU A 245 -12.67 -13.15 4.77
CA LEU A 245 -11.88 -11.94 4.55
C LEU A 245 -12.52 -10.74 5.23
N ALA A 246 -13.84 -10.59 5.11
CA ALA A 246 -14.60 -9.52 5.77
C ALA A 246 -14.46 -9.58 7.30
N GLU A 247 -14.68 -10.76 7.89
CA GLU A 247 -14.55 -10.97 9.34
C GLU A 247 -13.14 -10.58 9.85
N ARG A 248 -12.09 -11.03 9.14
CA ARG A 248 -10.70 -10.77 9.54
C ARG A 248 -10.31 -9.31 9.36
N ALA A 249 -10.74 -8.67 8.28
CA ALA A 249 -10.51 -7.25 8.05
C ALA A 249 -11.14 -6.41 9.16
N ILE A 250 -12.41 -6.70 9.52
CA ILE A 250 -13.12 -6.03 10.62
C ILE A 250 -12.42 -6.27 11.96
N CYS A 251 -11.97 -7.51 12.23
CA CYS A 251 -11.21 -7.81 13.44
C CYS A 251 -9.93 -6.97 13.53
N GLY A 252 -9.13 -6.92 12.46
CA GLY A 252 -7.91 -6.11 12.40
C GLY A 252 -8.18 -4.61 12.54
N ALA A 253 -9.22 -4.10 11.88
CA ALA A 253 -9.66 -2.72 12.00
C ALA A 253 -10.11 -2.38 13.44
N GLY A 254 -10.85 -3.27 14.10
CA GLY A 254 -11.22 -3.13 15.50
C GLY A 254 -10.01 -3.05 16.43
N ILE A 255 -8.98 -3.87 16.20
CA ILE A 255 -7.72 -3.82 16.95
C ILE A 255 -6.97 -2.49 16.69
N LEU A 256 -6.96 -1.98 15.45
CA LEU A 256 -6.38 -0.67 15.15
C LEU A 256 -7.11 0.44 15.91
N ALA A 257 -8.45 0.49 15.81
CA ALA A 257 -9.25 1.50 16.49
C ALA A 257 -9.05 1.45 18.02
N SER A 258 -9.00 0.25 18.61
CA SER A 258 -8.80 0.10 20.06
C SER A 258 -7.40 0.52 20.54
N ARG A 259 -6.43 0.66 19.63
CA ARG A 259 -5.04 1.06 19.93
C ARG A 259 -4.78 2.54 19.69
N GLN A 260 -5.78 3.30 19.26
CA GLN A 260 -5.67 4.76 19.18
C GLN A 260 -5.54 5.36 20.58
N ILE A 261 -4.69 6.37 20.72
CA ILE A 261 -4.65 7.18 21.94
C ILE A 261 -5.98 7.92 22.07
N THR A 262 -6.69 7.67 23.17
CA THR A 262 -7.95 8.36 23.44
C THR A 262 -7.70 9.83 23.80
N PHE A 263 -8.74 10.67 23.71
CA PHE A 263 -8.67 12.06 24.17
C PHE A 263 -8.26 12.19 25.64
N ARG A 264 -8.60 11.21 26.48
CA ARG A 264 -8.19 11.20 27.89
C ARG A 264 -6.70 10.91 28.04
N GLU A 265 -6.20 9.91 27.32
CA GLU A 265 -4.79 9.52 27.37
C GLU A 265 -3.88 10.58 26.74
N SER A 266 -4.37 11.31 25.74
CA SER A 266 -3.61 12.35 25.06
C SER A 266 -3.21 13.50 25.98
N ALA A 267 -3.94 13.73 27.08
CA ALA A 267 -3.61 14.75 28.09
C ALA A 267 -2.22 14.55 28.73
N ALA A 268 -1.66 13.34 28.70
CA ALA A 268 -0.32 13.04 29.20
C ALA A 268 0.80 13.35 28.19
N TRP A 269 0.46 13.73 26.96
CA TRP A 269 1.42 14.01 25.89
C TRP A 269 1.75 15.50 25.79
N PRO A 270 2.95 15.87 25.28
CA PRO A 270 3.32 17.27 25.08
C PRO A 270 2.36 18.05 24.17
N ASN A 271 1.74 17.38 23.19
CA ASN A 271 0.76 17.95 22.28
C ASN A 271 -0.51 17.08 22.25
N PRO A 272 -1.45 17.26 23.20
CA PRO A 272 -2.63 16.39 23.33
C PRO A 272 -3.48 16.29 22.07
N ASP A 273 -3.66 17.41 21.35
CA ASP A 273 -4.48 17.44 20.12
C ASP A 273 -3.85 16.65 18.97
N LEU A 274 -2.52 16.54 18.92
CA LEU A 274 -1.81 15.74 17.92
C LEU A 274 -1.70 14.26 18.32
N ALA A 275 -1.74 13.97 19.62
CA ALA A 275 -1.66 12.61 20.13
C ALA A 275 -3.02 11.91 20.07
N ALA A 276 -4.13 12.61 20.28
CA ALA A 276 -5.47 12.03 20.23
C ALA A 276 -5.76 11.41 18.84
N GLY A 277 -6.18 10.15 18.83
CA GLY A 277 -6.46 9.38 17.62
C GLY A 277 -5.23 8.80 16.92
N ALA A 278 -4.02 9.14 17.34
CA ALA A 278 -2.80 8.63 16.74
C ALA A 278 -2.38 7.28 17.34
N TRP A 279 -1.59 6.52 16.58
CA TRP A 279 -1.00 5.26 17.04
C TRP A 279 0.43 5.45 17.51
N PHE A 280 0.75 4.88 18.67
CA PHE A 280 2.09 4.89 19.23
C PHE A 280 2.52 3.49 19.65
N ARG A 281 3.82 3.24 19.59
CA ARG A 281 4.45 2.08 20.22
C ARG A 281 5.69 2.54 20.95
N ASP A 282 5.78 2.18 22.23
CA ASP A 282 6.89 2.54 23.12
C ASP A 282 7.12 4.07 23.16
N GLY A 283 6.04 4.85 23.17
CA GLY A 283 6.10 6.32 23.16
C GLY A 283 6.42 6.95 21.81
N ILE A 284 6.61 6.16 20.75
CA ILE A 284 7.06 6.63 19.43
C ILE A 284 6.01 6.35 18.36
N THR A 285 5.70 7.38 17.58
CA THR A 285 4.94 7.29 16.34
C THR A 285 5.85 7.53 15.13
N ARG A 286 5.53 6.89 14.02
CA ARG A 286 6.18 7.08 12.72
C ARG A 286 5.11 7.39 11.68
N MET A 287 5.52 7.97 10.55
CA MET A 287 4.59 8.29 9.46
C MET A 287 3.84 7.05 8.95
N ASP A 288 4.54 5.92 8.80
CA ASP A 288 3.96 4.64 8.37
C ASP A 288 2.97 4.08 9.40
N ASP A 289 3.19 4.32 10.70
CA ASP A 289 2.26 3.91 11.75
C ASP A 289 0.90 4.62 11.62
N GLN A 290 0.89 5.87 11.15
CA GLN A 290 -0.36 6.61 10.91
C GLN A 290 -0.95 6.28 9.54
N GLN A 291 -0.11 6.23 8.51
CA GLN A 291 -0.56 6.06 7.13
C GLN A 291 -1.30 4.74 6.95
N HIS A 292 -0.68 3.61 7.27
CA HIS A 292 -1.29 2.30 7.01
C HIS A 292 -2.46 2.01 7.92
N ALA A 293 -2.45 2.52 9.16
CA ALA A 293 -3.58 2.38 10.07
C ALA A 293 -4.81 3.13 9.54
N LEU A 294 -4.65 4.39 9.10
CA LEU A 294 -5.72 5.17 8.50
C LEU A 294 -6.25 4.51 7.22
N SER A 295 -5.36 4.11 6.32
CA SER A 295 -5.73 3.44 5.07
C SER A 295 -6.46 2.13 5.32
N GLY A 296 -5.98 1.28 6.25
CA GLY A 296 -6.66 0.04 6.63
C GLY A 296 -8.06 0.27 7.19
N LEU A 297 -8.23 1.24 8.09
CA LEU A 297 -9.55 1.61 8.63
C LEU A 297 -10.49 2.12 7.54
N ALA A 298 -10.03 3.07 6.72
CA ALA A 298 -10.85 3.71 5.70
C ALA A 298 -11.31 2.72 4.61
N LEU A 299 -10.46 1.76 4.25
CA LEU A 299 -10.85 0.70 3.30
C LEU A 299 -11.91 -0.23 3.89
N THR A 300 -11.81 -0.53 5.19
CA THR A 300 -12.73 -1.45 5.90
C THR A 300 -14.14 -0.87 6.03
N GLU A 301 -14.32 0.45 5.92
CA GLU A 301 -15.65 1.10 5.93
C GLU A 301 -16.59 0.51 4.87
N ALA A 302 -16.07 0.15 3.68
CA ALA A 302 -16.86 -0.48 2.62
C ALA A 302 -17.39 -1.87 2.99
N ILE A 303 -16.69 -2.59 3.88
CA ILE A 303 -17.13 -3.89 4.40
C ILE A 303 -18.24 -3.68 5.43
N LEU A 304 -18.05 -2.73 6.35
CA LEU A 304 -19.02 -2.42 7.40
C LEU A 304 -20.35 -1.91 6.82
N ALA A 305 -20.31 -0.96 5.89
CA ALA A 305 -21.51 -0.43 5.25
C ALA A 305 -22.36 -1.53 4.60
N ARG A 306 -21.70 -2.54 4.00
CA ARG A 306 -22.39 -3.68 3.39
C ARG A 306 -23.04 -4.61 4.41
N GLN A 307 -22.43 -4.80 5.57
CA GLN A 307 -23.02 -5.61 6.64
C GLN A 307 -24.25 -4.93 7.24
N GLU A 308 -24.26 -3.60 7.35
CA GLU A 308 -25.43 -2.84 7.78
C GLU A 308 -26.59 -2.90 6.77
N ASP A 309 -26.29 -2.99 5.49
CA ASP A 309 -27.27 -3.15 4.40
C ASP A 309 -27.79 -4.60 4.23
N THR A 310 -27.25 -5.57 4.98
CA THR A 310 -27.69 -6.97 4.95
C THR A 310 -28.71 -7.20 6.08
N PRO A 311 -30.01 -7.40 5.78
CA PRO A 311 -31.07 -7.48 6.78
C PRO A 311 -30.99 -8.69 7.73
#